data_AF-A0A660RZ89-F1
#
_entry.id   AF-A0A660RZ89-F1
#
_cell.length_a   1.000
_cell.length_b   1.000
_cell.length_c   1.000
_cell.angle_alpha   90.00
_cell.angle_beta   90.00
_cell.angle_gamma   90.00
#
_symmetry.space_group_name_H-M   'P 1'
#
loop_
_entity.id
_entity.type
_entity.pdbx_description
1 polymer ?
#
loop_
_entity_poly.entity_id
_entity_poly.type
_entity_poly.pdbx_seq_one_letter_code
_entity_poly.pdbx_strand_id
1 'polypeptide(L)' 'MGGEIELFPEWMLDPERKEDVLLFLRELPAPPRRRKEALVAWAQYVGIVLTKDDIKAILKPGEEYIESWRE' A
#
# COMPACT_ATOMS: atom_id res chain seq x y z
N MET A 1 7.36 14.70 3.12
CA MET A 1 6.93 13.36 2.65
C MET A 1 8.09 12.44 2.95
N GLY A 2 7.94 11.45 3.83
CA GLY A 2 9.10 10.63 4.25
C GLY A 2 8.84 9.63 5.38
N GLY A 3 7.86 9.87 6.25
CA GLY A 3 7.59 8.96 7.37
C GLY A 3 6.97 7.62 6.95
N GLU A 4 6.33 7.56 5.77
CA GLU A 4 5.67 6.35 5.28
C GLU A 4 6.67 5.29 4.80
N ILE A 5 7.88 5.68 4.38
CA ILE A 5 8.93 4.74 3.95
C ILE A 5 9.60 4.08 5.14
N GLU A 6 9.75 4.79 6.26
CA GLU A 6 10.31 4.26 7.51
C GLU A 6 9.49 3.11 8.11
N LEU A 7 8.25 2.93 7.64
CA LEU A 7 7.40 1.79 8.00
C LEU A 7 7.95 0.46 7.47
N PHE A 8 8.65 0.48 6.34
CA PHE A 8 9.08 -0.73 5.65
C PHE A 8 10.48 -1.15 6.10
N PRO A 9 10.68 -2.43 6.45
CA PRO A 9 12.01 -2.99 6.57
C PRO A 9 12.82 -2.80 5.29
N GLU A 10 14.15 -2.58 5.40
CA GLU A 10 15.01 -2.32 4.25
C GLU A 10 14.91 -3.40 3.15
N TRP A 11 14.78 -4.67 3.53
CA TRP A 11 14.66 -5.78 2.59
C TRP A 11 13.37 -5.74 1.76
N MET A 12 12.34 -5.02 2.20
CA MET A 12 11.10 -4.80 1.45
C MET A 12 11.21 -3.61 0.47
N LEU A 13 12.28 -2.81 0.53
CA LEU A 13 12.51 -1.68 -0.36
C LEU A 13 13.11 -2.11 -1.72
N ASP A 14 12.54 -3.16 -2.28
CA ASP A 14 12.93 -3.78 -3.54
C ASP A 14 11.66 -4.02 -4.38
N PRO A 15 11.62 -3.59 -5.65
CA PRO A 15 10.44 -3.79 -6.50
C PRO A 15 10.02 -5.27 -6.67
N GLU A 16 10.94 -6.23 -6.52
CA GLU A 16 10.65 -7.67 -6.58
C GLU A 16 9.91 -8.19 -5.33
N ARG A 17 9.76 -7.36 -4.30
CA ARG A 17 9.11 -7.70 -3.02
C ARG A 17 7.67 -7.22 -2.91
N LYS A 18 7.02 -6.93 -4.04
CA LYS A 18 5.66 -6.39 -4.08
C LYS A 18 4.68 -7.28 -3.29
N GLU A 19 4.72 -8.59 -3.47
CA GLU A 19 3.82 -9.52 -2.78
C GLU A 19 3.99 -9.46 -1.25
N ASP A 20 5.23 -9.40 -0.76
CA ASP A 20 5.55 -9.28 0.66
C ASP A 20 5.01 -7.96 1.24
N VAL A 21 5.14 -6.87 0.47
CA VAL A 21 4.63 -5.53 0.83
C VAL A 21 3.11 -5.49 0.88
N LEU A 22 2.44 -6.11 -0.11
CA LEU A 22 0.97 -6.18 -0.13
C LEU A 22 0.45 -6.97 1.08
N LEU A 23 1.08 -8.09 1.43
CA LEU A 23 0.75 -8.87 2.62
C LEU A 23 0.98 -8.08 3.91
N PHE A 24 2.16 -7.47 4.05
CA PHE A 24 2.50 -6.65 5.20
C PHE A 24 1.50 -5.52 5.42
N LEU A 25 1.19 -4.77 4.36
CA LEU A 25 0.21 -3.70 4.43
C LEU A 25 -1.17 -4.24 4.73
N ARG A 26 -1.61 -5.35 4.12
CA ARG A 26 -2.92 -5.93 4.43
C ARG A 26 -3.06 -6.22 5.92
N GLU A 27 -2.04 -6.78 6.56
CA GLU A 27 -2.12 -7.15 7.97
C GLU A 27 -1.98 -5.97 8.93
N LEU A 28 -1.32 -4.88 8.50
CA LEU A 28 -1.11 -3.67 9.30
C LEU A 28 -2.43 -3.17 9.93
N PRO A 29 -2.48 -2.95 11.27
CA PRO A 29 -3.67 -2.47 11.96
C PRO A 29 -3.87 -0.96 11.75
N ALA A 30 -4.07 -0.57 10.49
CA ALA A 30 -4.25 0.81 10.07
C ALA A 30 -5.47 0.94 9.15
N PRO A 31 -6.16 2.12 9.14
CA PRO A 31 -7.27 2.34 8.24
C PRO A 31 -6.89 2.12 6.76
N PRO A 32 -7.81 1.66 5.89
CA PRO A 32 -7.54 1.41 4.46
C PRO A 32 -6.80 2.57 3.78
N ARG A 33 -7.25 3.81 4.03
CA ARG A 33 -6.62 5.02 3.47
C ARG A 33 -5.12 5.11 3.79
N ARG A 34 -4.71 4.82 5.03
CA ARG A 34 -3.31 4.90 5.46
C ARG A 34 -2.46 3.81 4.80
N ARG A 35 -3.00 2.61 4.63
CA ARG A 35 -2.31 1.52 3.93
C ARG A 35 -2.14 1.84 2.44
N LYS A 36 -3.14 2.45 1.82
CA LYS A 36 -3.02 2.97 0.45
C LYS A 36 -1.94 4.05 0.32
N GLU A 37 -1.91 5.01 1.24
CA GLU A 37 -0.86 6.04 1.28
C GLU A 37 0.54 5.42 1.38
N ALA A 38 0.71 4.43 2.26
CA ALA A 38 1.98 3.71 2.40
C ALA A 38 2.35 2.91 1.13
N LEU A 39 1.38 2.22 0.50
CA LEU A 39 1.61 1.49 -0.75
C LEU A 39 2.03 2.43 -1.88
N VAL A 40 1.40 3.60 -2.00
CA VAL A 40 1.76 4.61 -3.01
C VAL A 40 3.15 5.18 -2.74
N ALA A 41 3.47 5.51 -1.48
CA ALA A 41 4.80 5.98 -1.12
C ALA A 41 5.88 4.94 -1.46
N TRP A 42 5.65 3.68 -1.09
CA TRP A 42 6.54 2.58 -1.42
C TRP A 42 6.72 2.42 -2.93
N ALA A 43 5.63 2.43 -3.70
CA ALA A 43 5.68 2.29 -5.16
C ALA A 43 6.46 3.44 -5.83
N GLN A 44 6.29 4.67 -5.35
CA GLN A 44 7.07 5.83 -5.78
C GLN A 44 8.56 5.68 -5.44
N TYR A 45 8.88 5.12 -4.28
CA TYR A 45 10.25 4.90 -3.83
C TYR A 45 10.97 3.84 -4.67
N VAL A 46 10.33 2.69 -4.92
CA VAL A 46 10.94 1.58 -5.70
C VAL A 46 10.76 1.71 -7.21
N GLY A 47 10.02 2.73 -7.67
CA GLY A 47 9.87 3.05 -9.09
C GLY A 47 8.89 2.15 -9.86
N ILE A 48 7.83 1.66 -9.21
CA ILE A 48 6.82 0.81 -9.87
C ILE A 48 5.48 1.52 -10.06
N VAL A 49 4.69 1.01 -11.02
CA VAL A 49 3.31 1.46 -11.25
C VAL A 49 2.34 0.47 -10.60
N LEU A 50 1.43 1.00 -9.78
CA LEU A 50 0.38 0.22 -9.13
C LEU A 50 -0.85 0.06 -10.03
N THR A 51 -1.48 -1.10 -9.91
CA THR A 51 -2.77 -1.41 -10.53
C THR A 51 -3.91 -1.30 -9.52
N LYS A 52 -5.15 -1.37 -10.00
CA LYS A 52 -6.33 -1.46 -9.12
C LYS A 52 -6.32 -2.72 -8.26
N ASP A 53 -5.74 -3.81 -8.75
CA ASP A 53 -5.72 -5.08 -8.03
C ASP A 53 -4.68 -5.06 -6.89
N ASP A 54 -3.57 -4.33 -7.03
CA ASP A 54 -2.63 -4.08 -5.93
C ASP A 54 -3.31 -3.31 -4.78
N ILE A 55 -4.14 -2.32 -5.12
CA ILE A 55 -4.91 -1.56 -4.11
C ILE A 55 -5.95 -2.45 -3.40
N LYS A 56 -6.58 -3.38 -4.12
CA LYS A 56 -7.53 -4.33 -3.51
C LYS A 56 -6.82 -5.37 -2.65
N ALA A 57 -5.61 -5.78 -3.00
CA ALA A 57 -4.86 -6.80 -2.28
C ALA A 57 -4.53 -6.41 -0.83
N ILE A 58 -4.47 -5.11 -0.53
CA ILE A 58 -4.23 -4.59 0.83
C ILE A 58 -5.51 -4.39 1.65
N LEU A 59 -6.71 -4.67 1.11
CA LEU A 59 -7.97 -4.58 1.86
C LEU A 59 -8.22 -5.84 2.70
N LYS A 60 -8.80 -5.66 3.89
CA LYS A 60 -9.35 -6.74 4.73
C LYS A 60 -10.82 -6.98 4.36
N PRO A 61 -11.38 -8.15 4.72
CA PRO A 61 -12.79 -8.44 4.46
C PRO A 61 -13.71 -7.34 5.01
N GLY A 62 -14.61 -6.84 4.15
CA GLY A 62 -15.57 -5.79 4.50
C GLY A 62 -15.04 -4.35 4.41
N GLU A 63 -13.77 -4.15 4.04
CA GLU A 63 -13.23 -2.82 3.78
C GLU A 63 -13.40 -2.42 2.31
N GLU A 64 -13.76 -1.16 2.09
CA GLU A 64 -13.89 -0.57 0.77
C GLU A 64 -13.21 0.79 0.72
N TYR A 65 -12.65 1.14 -0.43
CA TYR A 65 -12.28 2.52 -0.71
C TYR A 65 -13.49 3.24 -1.28
N ILE A 66 -14.05 4.15 -0.50
CA ILE A 66 -15.05 5.09 -1.01
C ILE A 66 -14.29 6.10 -1.87
N GLU A 67 -14.36 5.95 -3.20
CA GLU A 67 -13.92 6.99 -4.11
C GLU A 67 -14.90 8.16 -3.99
N SER A 68 -14.50 9.22 -3.27
CA SER A 68 -15.31 10.41 -3.02
C SER A 68 -15.58 11.27 -4.26
N TRP A 69 -15.32 10.77 -5.48
CA TRP A 69 -15.43 11.50 -6.74
C TRP A 69 -16.61 11.04 -7.60
N ARG A 70 -17.73 10.66 -6.96
CA ARG A 70 -19.04 10.68 -7.61
C ARG A 70 -19.85 11.84 -7.02
N GLU A 71 -19.71 13.00 -7.65
CA GLU A 71 -20.78 14.00 -7.74
C GLU A 71 -21.27 14.05 -9.19
#